data_AF-Q9NXS2-F1
#
_entry.id   AF-Q9NXS2-F1
#
_cell.length_a   1.000
_cell.length_b   1.000
_cell.length_c   1.000
_cell.angle_alpha   90.00
_cell.angle_beta   90.00
_cell.angle_gamma   90.00
#
_symmetry.space_group_name_H-M   'P 1'
#
loop_
_entity.id
_entity.type
_entity.pdbx_description
1 polymer ?
#
loop_
_entity_poly.entity_id
_entity_poly.type
_entity_poly.pdbx_seq_one_letter_code
_entity_poly.pdbx_strand_id
1 'polypeptide(L)'
;MRSGGRGRPRLRLGERGLMEPLLPPKRRLLPRVRLLPLLLALAVGSAFYTIWSGWHRRTEELPLGRELRVPLIGSLPEARLRRVVGQLDPQRLWSTYLRPLLVVRTPGSPGNLQVRKFLEATLRSLTAGWHVELDPFTASTPLGPVDFGNVVATLDPRAARHLTLACHYDSKLFPPGSTPFVGATDSAVPCALLLELAQALDLELSRAKKQAAPVTLQLLFLDGEEALKEWGPKDSLYGSRHLAQLMESIPHSPGPTRIQAIELFMLLDLLGAPNPTFYSHFPRTVRWFHRLRSIEKRLHRLNLLQSHPQEVMYFQPGEPFGSVEDDHIPFLRRGVPVLHLISTPFPAVWHTPADTEVNLHPPTVHNLCRILAVFLAEYLGL
;
A
#
# COMPACT_ATOMS: atom_id res chain seq x y z
N MET A 1 27.40 13.74 67.24
CA MET A 1 28.16 12.94 68.23
C MET A 1 28.82 11.77 67.51
N ARG A 2 30.15 11.59 67.74
CA ARG A 2 31.07 10.49 67.32
C ARG A 2 31.33 10.36 65.81
N SER A 3 32.40 10.95 65.24
CA SER A 3 33.86 10.61 65.29
C SER A 3 34.16 9.32 64.49
N GLY A 4 35.04 9.25 63.48
CA GLY A 4 36.22 10.05 63.14
C GLY A 4 37.39 9.07 62.93
N GLY A 5 38.13 9.17 61.82
CA GLY A 5 39.33 8.33 61.61
C GLY A 5 39.89 8.34 60.18
N ARG A 6 40.66 9.38 59.83
CA ARG A 6 41.58 9.41 58.68
C ARG A 6 42.95 8.86 59.09
N GLY A 7 43.61 8.14 58.19
CA GLY A 7 45.04 7.83 58.29
C GLY A 7 45.63 7.38 56.95
N ARG A 8 46.43 8.24 56.32
CA ARG A 8 47.44 7.88 55.30
C ARG A 8 48.81 8.03 55.97
N PRO A 9 49.85 7.32 55.50
CA PRO A 9 50.89 8.04 54.77
C PRO A 9 51.51 7.27 53.58
N ARG A 10 52.07 8.03 52.62
CA ARG A 10 52.96 7.59 51.52
C ARG A 10 54.42 7.80 51.95
N LEU A 11 55.28 6.81 51.68
CA LEU A 11 56.77 6.83 51.59
C LEU A 11 57.14 5.55 50.79
N ARG A 12 58.18 5.40 49.95
CA ARG A 12 59.17 6.24 49.25
C ARG A 12 59.84 5.31 48.20
N LEU A 13 60.48 5.93 47.19
CA LEU A 13 61.21 5.35 46.04
C LEU A 13 62.46 4.51 46.38
N GLY A 14 62.87 3.65 45.42
CA GLY A 14 64.21 3.06 45.21
C GLY A 14 64.15 1.53 45.05
N GLU A 15 64.77 0.82 44.10
CA GLU A 15 65.80 1.09 43.10
C GLU A 15 65.74 0.00 41.99
N ARG A 16 66.41 0.28 40.87
CA ARG A 16 66.49 -0.49 39.61
C ARG A 16 67.22 -1.83 39.75
N GLY A 17 66.87 -2.82 38.92
CA GLY A 17 67.73 -3.97 38.66
C GLY A 17 67.18 -5.01 37.67
N LEU A 18 67.50 -4.82 36.38
CA LEU A 18 67.81 -5.84 35.35
C LEU A 18 66.67 -6.63 34.65
N MET A 19 66.65 -6.44 33.31
CA MET A 19 65.94 -7.19 32.25
C MET A 19 66.48 -8.64 32.17
N GLU A 20 65.86 -9.70 31.64
CA GLU A 20 64.96 -10.02 30.50
C GLU A 20 64.59 -11.54 30.71
N PRO A 21 63.84 -12.28 29.85
CA PRO A 21 63.00 -11.91 28.71
C PRO A 21 61.57 -12.51 28.73
N LEU A 22 60.70 -11.89 27.92
CA LEU A 22 59.30 -12.24 27.65
C LEU A 22 59.13 -13.59 26.94
N LEU A 23 58.19 -14.42 27.40
CA LEU A 23 57.65 -15.59 26.67
C LEU A 23 56.11 -15.46 26.49
N PRO A 24 55.56 -15.95 25.37
CA PRO A 24 54.49 -15.29 24.60
C PRO A 24 53.06 -15.76 24.94
N PRO A 25 52.00 -15.06 24.47
CA PRO A 25 50.62 -15.44 24.77
C PRO A 25 50.18 -16.65 23.93
N LYS A 26 49.48 -17.59 24.56
CA LYS A 26 48.89 -18.78 23.94
C LYS A 26 47.93 -18.40 22.80
N ARG A 27 48.41 -18.40 21.55
CA ARG A 27 47.56 -18.46 20.35
C ARG A 27 47.12 -19.91 20.10
N ARG A 28 45.84 -20.20 20.30
CA ARG A 28 45.22 -21.44 19.81
C ARG A 28 45.10 -21.37 18.29
N LEU A 29 45.97 -22.10 17.59
CA LEU A 29 45.89 -22.37 16.15
C LEU A 29 44.79 -23.43 15.92
N LEU A 30 43.67 -23.01 15.32
CA LEU A 30 42.66 -23.92 14.78
C LEU A 30 43.16 -24.54 13.46
N PRO A 31 42.86 -25.82 13.17
CA PRO A 31 43.44 -26.56 12.06
C PRO A 31 42.85 -26.09 10.72
N ARG A 32 43.74 -25.69 9.79
CA ARG A 32 43.44 -25.20 8.42
C ARG A 32 42.79 -26.22 7.47
N VAL A 33 42.28 -27.34 7.95
CA VAL A 33 41.86 -28.50 7.11
C VAL A 33 40.33 -28.68 7.02
N ARG A 34 39.52 -27.81 7.63
CA ARG A 34 38.03 -27.91 7.59
C ARG A 34 37.31 -26.92 6.65
N LEU A 35 38.03 -26.07 5.93
CA LEU A 35 37.43 -25.04 5.05
C LEU A 35 37.17 -25.52 3.61
N LEU A 36 37.87 -26.56 3.14
CA LEU A 36 37.73 -27.06 1.77
C LEU A 36 36.33 -27.64 1.46
N PRO A 37 35.73 -28.52 2.29
CA PRO A 37 34.39 -29.05 1.99
C PRO A 37 33.30 -27.98 2.10
N LEU A 38 33.49 -26.95 2.92
CA LEU A 38 32.54 -25.84 3.06
C LEU A 38 32.54 -24.93 1.82
N LEU A 39 33.73 -24.66 1.26
CA LEU A 39 33.87 -23.88 0.02
C LEU A 39 33.32 -24.64 -1.19
N LEU A 40 33.50 -25.98 -1.23
CA LEU A 40 32.91 -26.81 -2.29
C LEU A 40 31.38 -26.83 -2.25
N ALA A 41 30.78 -26.92 -1.05
CA ALA A 41 29.33 -26.88 -0.87
C ALA A 41 28.73 -25.52 -1.28
N LEU A 42 29.40 -24.42 -0.95
CA LEU A 42 29.00 -23.06 -1.37
C LEU A 42 29.08 -22.87 -2.89
N ALA A 43 30.13 -23.42 -3.54
CA ALA A 43 30.27 -23.36 -4.98
C ALA A 43 29.18 -24.15 -5.72
N VAL A 44 28.85 -25.36 -5.23
CA VAL A 44 27.77 -26.19 -5.79
C VAL A 44 26.40 -25.54 -5.58
N GLY A 45 26.13 -24.95 -4.41
CA GLY A 45 24.89 -24.23 -4.15
C GLY A 45 24.69 -23.00 -5.05
N SER A 46 25.75 -22.23 -5.29
CA SER A 46 25.72 -21.07 -6.21
C SER A 46 25.52 -21.48 -7.67
N ALA A 47 26.17 -22.55 -8.11
CA ALA A 47 25.97 -23.12 -9.45
C ALA A 47 24.53 -23.63 -9.64
N PHE A 48 23.95 -24.28 -8.64
CA PHE A 48 22.57 -24.76 -8.72
C PHE A 48 21.56 -23.61 -8.73
N TYR A 49 21.77 -22.57 -7.92
CA TYR A 49 20.91 -21.39 -7.89
C TYR A 49 20.95 -20.59 -9.20
N THR A 50 22.13 -20.44 -9.81
CA THR A 50 22.26 -19.76 -11.12
C THR A 50 21.61 -20.54 -12.25
N ILE A 51 21.75 -21.87 -12.26
CA ILE A 51 21.07 -22.74 -13.23
C ILE A 51 19.56 -22.71 -13.01
N TRP A 52 19.09 -22.85 -11.76
CA TRP A 52 17.67 -22.82 -11.42
C TRP A 52 17.03 -21.47 -11.79
N SER A 53 17.65 -20.35 -11.40
CA SER A 53 17.14 -19.01 -11.72
C SER A 53 17.18 -18.72 -13.22
N GLY A 54 18.19 -19.21 -13.95
CA GLY A 54 18.25 -19.14 -15.40
C GLY A 54 17.16 -19.98 -16.10
N TRP A 55 16.87 -21.17 -15.57
CA TRP A 55 15.80 -22.03 -16.08
C TRP A 55 14.42 -21.43 -15.80
N HIS A 56 14.20 -20.89 -14.60
CA HIS A 56 12.94 -20.22 -14.24
C HIS A 56 12.69 -18.96 -15.06
N ARG A 57 13.72 -18.14 -15.32
CA ARG A 57 13.62 -17.01 -16.26
C ARG A 57 13.27 -17.47 -17.67
N ARG A 58 13.90 -18.56 -18.17
CA ARG A 58 13.56 -19.11 -19.50
C ARG A 58 12.14 -19.67 -19.59
N THR A 59 11.62 -20.26 -18.52
CA THR A 59 10.22 -20.73 -18.52
C THR A 59 9.22 -19.59 -18.48
N GLU A 60 9.58 -18.43 -17.93
CA GLU A 60 8.78 -17.21 -18.04
C GLU A 60 8.98 -16.47 -19.38
N GLU A 61 10.14 -16.65 -20.05
CA GLU A 61 10.50 -16.06 -21.34
C GLU A 61 10.29 -16.99 -22.56
N LEU A 62 9.44 -18.02 -22.46
CA LEU A 62 8.97 -18.74 -23.64
C LEU A 62 8.32 -17.73 -24.61
N PRO A 63 8.68 -17.72 -25.90
CA PRO A 63 8.40 -16.60 -26.79
C PRO A 63 6.91 -16.56 -27.14
N LEU A 64 6.12 -15.87 -26.31
CA LEU A 64 4.74 -15.47 -26.59
C LEU A 64 4.68 -14.34 -27.65
N GLY A 65 5.65 -14.30 -28.58
CA GLY A 65 5.89 -13.19 -29.49
C GLY A 65 4.90 -13.09 -30.66
N ARG A 66 3.99 -14.06 -30.82
CA ARG A 66 3.04 -14.09 -31.95
C ARG A 66 1.55 -14.20 -31.59
N GLU A 67 1.18 -14.44 -30.33
CA GLU A 67 -0.22 -14.64 -29.92
C GLU A 67 -0.88 -13.44 -29.21
N LEU A 68 -0.13 -12.37 -28.92
CA LEU A 68 -0.57 -11.27 -28.06
C LEU A 68 -1.45 -10.17 -28.71
N ARG A 69 -1.99 -10.37 -29.92
CA ARG A 69 -2.97 -9.43 -30.52
C ARG A 69 -4.43 -9.75 -30.18
N VAL A 70 -4.71 -10.92 -29.60
CA VAL A 70 -6.08 -11.29 -29.23
C VAL A 70 -6.40 -10.77 -27.82
N PRO A 71 -7.52 -10.07 -27.60
CA PRO A 71 -7.93 -9.67 -26.26
C PRO A 71 -8.17 -10.92 -25.40
N LEU A 72 -7.62 -10.95 -24.19
CA LEU A 72 -7.84 -12.05 -23.24
C LEU A 72 -9.33 -12.15 -22.90
N ILE A 73 -9.83 -13.36 -22.66
CA ILE A 73 -11.20 -13.60 -22.18
C ILE A 73 -11.47 -12.73 -20.94
N GLY A 74 -12.64 -12.08 -20.90
CA GLY A 74 -13.03 -11.16 -19.84
C GLY A 74 -12.48 -9.74 -19.97
N SER A 75 -11.63 -9.46 -20.97
CA SER A 75 -11.16 -8.08 -21.21
C SER A 75 -12.20 -7.26 -21.93
N LEU A 76 -12.23 -5.94 -21.70
CA LEU A 76 -13.15 -5.06 -22.43
C LEU A 76 -12.86 -5.11 -23.94
N PRO A 77 -13.88 -5.08 -24.82
CA PRO A 77 -13.67 -4.73 -26.22
C PRO A 77 -13.00 -3.37 -26.34
N GLU A 78 -12.14 -3.15 -27.33
CA GLU A 78 -11.35 -1.90 -27.43
C GLU A 78 -12.22 -0.64 -27.42
N ALA A 79 -13.34 -0.64 -28.16
CA ALA A 79 -14.28 0.48 -28.18
C ALA A 79 -14.83 0.79 -26.78
N ARG A 80 -15.12 -0.23 -25.98
CA ARG A 80 -15.58 -0.08 -24.59
C ARG A 80 -14.45 0.41 -23.69
N LEU A 81 -13.24 -0.10 -23.85
CA LEU A 81 -12.05 0.35 -23.12
C LEU A 81 -11.77 1.84 -23.37
N ARG A 82 -11.79 2.28 -24.63
CA ARG A 82 -11.58 3.70 -24.98
C ARG A 82 -12.69 4.58 -24.41
N ARG A 83 -13.93 4.11 -24.39
CA ARG A 83 -15.06 4.83 -23.75
C ARG A 83 -14.84 4.98 -22.24
N VAL A 84 -14.52 3.90 -21.53
CA VAL A 84 -14.22 3.91 -20.08
C VAL A 84 -13.07 4.87 -19.77
N VAL A 85 -11.98 4.80 -20.53
CA VAL A 85 -10.84 5.73 -20.35
C VAL A 85 -11.23 7.18 -20.67
N GLY A 86 -12.11 7.40 -21.64
CA GLY A 86 -12.59 8.73 -22.02
C GLY A 86 -13.59 9.37 -21.04
N GLN A 87 -14.15 8.59 -20.10
CA GLN A 87 -15.01 9.10 -19.02
C GLN A 87 -14.21 9.71 -17.87
N LEU A 88 -12.91 9.39 -17.78
CA LEU A 88 -11.99 9.98 -16.81
C LEU A 88 -11.70 11.44 -17.17
N ASP A 89 -11.69 12.30 -16.16
CA ASP A 89 -11.38 13.72 -16.31
C ASP A 89 -10.13 14.05 -15.45
N PRO A 90 -8.98 14.28 -16.08
CA PRO A 90 -7.74 14.57 -15.34
C PRO A 90 -7.82 15.86 -14.53
N GLN A 91 -8.57 16.86 -14.98
CA GLN A 91 -8.73 18.13 -14.27
C GLN A 91 -9.66 17.96 -13.06
N ARG A 92 -10.73 17.18 -13.20
CA ARG A 92 -11.62 16.82 -12.09
C ARG A 92 -10.86 16.04 -11.01
N LEU A 93 -10.12 15.00 -11.40
CA LEU A 93 -9.25 14.25 -10.49
C LEU A 93 -8.33 15.18 -9.70
N TRP A 94 -7.66 16.11 -10.39
CA TRP A 94 -6.66 16.97 -9.76
C TRP A 94 -7.28 18.10 -8.91
N SER A 95 -8.19 18.88 -9.48
CA SER A 95 -8.73 20.08 -8.84
C SER A 95 -9.91 19.81 -7.91
N THR A 96 -10.77 18.85 -8.25
CA THR A 96 -11.98 18.58 -7.46
C THR A 96 -11.70 17.56 -6.37
N TYR A 97 -10.89 16.54 -6.63
CA TYR A 97 -10.68 15.44 -5.68
C TYR A 97 -9.35 15.50 -4.94
N LEU A 98 -8.22 15.72 -5.63
CA LEU A 98 -6.91 15.73 -4.98
C LEU A 98 -6.65 17.02 -4.19
N ARG A 99 -6.81 18.18 -4.82
CA ARG A 99 -6.45 19.48 -4.21
C ARG A 99 -7.09 19.71 -2.83
N PRO A 100 -8.39 19.41 -2.59
CA PRO A 100 -8.99 19.60 -1.27
C PRO A 100 -8.43 18.69 -0.17
N LEU A 101 -7.79 17.58 -0.54
CA LEU A 101 -7.23 16.60 0.41
C LEU A 101 -5.82 16.99 0.87
N LEU A 102 -5.12 17.86 0.14
CA LEU A 102 -3.73 18.26 0.38
C LEU A 102 -3.61 19.31 1.50
N VAL A 103 -4.15 18.95 2.66
CA VAL A 103 -4.09 19.68 3.92
C VAL A 103 -3.55 18.76 5.02
N VAL A 104 -3.05 19.33 6.12
CA VAL A 104 -2.73 18.54 7.31
C VAL A 104 -4.01 17.92 7.86
N ARG A 105 -4.05 16.61 7.98
CA ARG A 105 -5.25 15.82 8.29
C ARG A 105 -4.93 14.67 9.25
N THR A 106 -4.13 14.95 10.28
CA THR A 106 -3.81 14.00 11.35
C THR A 106 -5.07 13.61 12.13
N PRO A 107 -5.18 12.38 12.67
CA PRO A 107 -6.34 11.95 13.45
C PRO A 107 -6.72 12.95 14.55
N GLY A 108 -8.03 13.20 14.71
CA GLY A 108 -8.57 14.19 15.66
C GLY A 108 -8.38 15.68 15.29
N SER A 109 -7.67 16.02 14.22
CA SER A 109 -7.47 17.43 13.82
C SER A 109 -8.70 18.02 13.09
N PRO A 110 -8.87 19.35 13.08
CA PRO A 110 -9.91 20.00 12.27
C PRO A 110 -9.78 19.70 10.76
N GLY A 111 -8.55 19.57 10.24
CA GLY A 111 -8.30 19.24 8.84
C GLY A 111 -8.74 17.81 8.49
N ASN A 112 -8.50 16.83 9.39
CA ASN A 112 -9.01 15.48 9.23
C ASN A 112 -10.54 15.44 9.20
N LEU A 113 -11.20 16.16 10.12
CA LEU A 113 -12.66 16.24 10.15
C LEU A 113 -13.21 16.88 8.87
N GLN A 114 -12.58 17.94 8.36
CA GLN A 114 -12.98 18.59 7.11
C GLN A 114 -12.81 17.66 5.91
N VAL A 115 -11.68 16.95 5.81
CA VAL A 115 -11.44 15.94 4.77
C VAL A 115 -12.48 14.83 4.85
N ARG A 116 -12.77 14.29 6.04
CA ARG A 116 -13.82 13.29 6.25
C ARG A 116 -15.17 13.78 5.71
N LYS A 117 -15.57 15.02 6.05
CA LYS A 117 -16.82 15.61 5.55
C LYS A 117 -16.82 15.84 4.06
N PHE A 118 -15.69 16.23 3.48
CA PHE A 118 -15.52 16.35 2.04
C PHE A 118 -15.70 15.00 1.33
N LEU A 119 -15.08 13.93 1.83
CA LEU A 119 -15.24 12.57 1.30
C LEU A 119 -16.71 12.14 1.37
N GLU A 120 -17.31 12.23 2.55
CA GLU A 120 -18.71 11.90 2.79
C GLU A 120 -19.67 12.65 1.83
N ALA A 121 -19.51 13.96 1.67
CA ALA A 121 -20.35 14.78 0.80
C ALA A 121 -20.16 14.46 -0.68
N THR A 122 -18.90 14.26 -1.11
CA THR A 122 -18.57 13.90 -2.50
C THR A 122 -19.20 12.57 -2.87
N LEU A 123 -19.05 11.55 -2.02
CA LEU A 123 -19.63 10.22 -2.24
C LEU A 123 -21.17 10.24 -2.26
N ARG A 124 -21.80 11.02 -1.38
CA ARG A 124 -23.26 11.20 -1.37
C ARG A 124 -23.81 11.97 -2.57
N SER A 125 -22.97 12.76 -3.26
CA SER A 125 -23.37 13.52 -4.44
C SER A 125 -23.47 12.68 -5.72
N LEU A 126 -22.87 11.48 -5.74
CA LEU A 126 -22.86 10.56 -6.87
C LEU A 126 -24.27 10.06 -7.20
N THR A 127 -24.64 10.04 -8.48
CA THR A 127 -26.02 9.75 -8.91
C THR A 127 -26.40 8.27 -8.79
N ALA A 128 -25.41 7.37 -8.66
CA ALA A 128 -25.64 5.97 -8.32
C ALA A 128 -26.23 5.76 -6.90
N GLY A 129 -26.26 6.81 -6.07
CA GLY A 129 -26.95 6.83 -4.78
C GLY A 129 -26.31 5.89 -3.76
N TRP A 130 -25.03 6.09 -3.48
CA TRP A 130 -24.23 5.24 -2.58
C TRP A 130 -24.77 5.23 -1.14
N HIS A 131 -24.66 4.09 -0.46
CA HIS A 131 -24.82 4.03 1.00
C HIS A 131 -23.51 4.48 1.65
N VAL A 132 -23.50 5.67 2.24
CA VAL A 132 -22.30 6.28 2.85
C VAL A 132 -22.49 6.40 4.35
N GLU A 133 -21.78 5.56 5.09
CA GLU A 133 -21.78 5.52 6.55
C GLU A 133 -20.41 5.88 7.13
N LEU A 134 -20.41 6.30 8.38
CA LEU A 134 -19.19 6.56 9.16
C LEU A 134 -19.06 5.47 10.22
N ASP A 135 -17.85 5.00 10.44
CA ASP A 135 -17.46 4.18 11.59
C ASP A 135 -16.64 5.03 12.58
N PRO A 136 -17.29 5.83 13.45
CA PRO A 136 -16.61 6.64 14.45
C PRO A 136 -16.28 5.83 15.69
N PHE A 137 -15.07 6.01 16.22
CA PHE A 137 -14.65 5.41 17.49
C PHE A 137 -13.54 6.23 18.14
N THR A 138 -13.40 6.12 19.46
CA THR A 138 -12.29 6.70 20.21
C THR A 138 -11.34 5.59 20.61
N ALA A 139 -10.03 5.77 20.37
CA ALA A 139 -9.01 4.80 20.76
C ALA A 139 -7.93 5.44 21.63
N SER A 140 -7.33 4.63 22.50
CA SER A 140 -6.15 5.02 23.27
C SER A 140 -4.94 5.07 22.35
N THR A 141 -4.22 6.19 22.36
CA THR A 141 -3.01 6.43 21.56
C THR A 141 -1.87 6.89 22.47
N PRO A 142 -0.62 7.00 21.98
CA PRO A 142 0.47 7.65 22.70
C PRO A 142 0.20 9.11 23.10
N LEU A 143 -0.82 9.75 22.52
CA LEU A 143 -1.24 11.12 22.81
C LEU A 143 -2.47 11.20 23.74
N GLY A 144 -2.94 10.05 24.26
CA GLY A 144 -4.20 9.94 24.98
C GLY A 144 -5.35 9.50 24.07
N PRO A 145 -6.61 9.66 24.51
CA PRO A 145 -7.78 9.34 23.70
C PRO A 145 -7.86 10.24 22.45
N VAL A 146 -7.97 9.63 21.27
CA VAL A 146 -8.16 10.33 19.99
C VAL A 146 -9.36 9.73 19.26
N ASP A 147 -10.14 10.59 18.62
CA ASP A 147 -11.29 10.20 17.81
C ASP A 147 -10.84 9.90 16.37
N PHE A 148 -11.32 8.76 15.87
CA PHE A 148 -11.13 8.28 14.51
C PHE A 148 -12.49 8.10 13.83
N GLY A 149 -12.51 8.04 12.50
CA GLY A 149 -13.74 7.83 11.76
C GLY A 149 -13.51 7.35 10.33
N ASN A 150 -13.68 6.04 10.09
CA ASN A 150 -13.58 5.50 8.75
C ASN A 150 -14.81 5.87 7.92
N VAL A 151 -14.62 6.34 6.68
CA VAL A 151 -15.72 6.56 5.74
C VAL A 151 -15.92 5.31 4.89
N VAL A 152 -17.10 4.72 5.00
CA VAL A 152 -17.47 3.46 4.33
C VAL A 152 -18.56 3.76 3.31
N ALA A 153 -18.24 3.61 2.02
CA ALA A 153 -19.21 3.78 0.94
C ALA A 153 -19.45 2.46 0.23
N THR A 154 -20.66 1.94 0.33
CA THR A 154 -21.08 0.70 -0.36
C THR A 154 -22.14 1.04 -1.38
N LEU A 155 -21.89 0.73 -2.66
CA LEU A 155 -22.78 1.10 -3.76
C LEU A 155 -24.16 0.45 -3.60
N ASP A 156 -24.22 -0.86 -3.41
CA ASP A 156 -25.45 -1.60 -3.07
C ASP A 156 -25.25 -2.45 -1.80
N PRO A 157 -25.67 -1.98 -0.61
CA PRO A 157 -25.51 -2.73 0.63
C PRO A 157 -26.30 -4.06 0.67
N ARG A 158 -27.16 -4.32 -0.33
CA ARG A 158 -27.93 -5.58 -0.44
C ARG A 158 -27.24 -6.64 -1.30
N ALA A 159 -26.19 -6.28 -2.03
CA ALA A 159 -25.46 -7.22 -2.88
C ALA A 159 -24.76 -8.29 -2.03
N ALA A 160 -24.66 -9.50 -2.56
CA ALA A 160 -24.10 -10.64 -1.85
C ALA A 160 -22.62 -10.43 -1.48
N ARG A 161 -21.86 -9.82 -2.40
CA ARG A 161 -20.42 -9.55 -2.25
C ARG A 161 -20.07 -8.19 -2.83
N HIS A 162 -18.86 -7.72 -2.56
CA HIS A 162 -18.30 -6.54 -3.21
C HIS A 162 -16.80 -6.67 -3.46
N LEU A 163 -16.36 -6.04 -4.55
CA LEU A 163 -14.98 -5.59 -4.68
C LEU A 163 -14.80 -4.40 -3.73
N THR A 164 -13.84 -4.49 -2.81
CA THR A 164 -13.49 -3.39 -1.91
C THR A 164 -12.20 -2.74 -2.38
N LEU A 165 -12.26 -1.45 -2.71
CA LEU A 165 -11.08 -0.61 -2.89
C LEU A 165 -10.88 0.21 -1.61
N ALA A 166 -9.65 0.30 -1.12
CA ALA A 166 -9.34 0.98 0.12
C ALA A 166 -8.11 1.87 -0.01
N CYS A 167 -8.05 2.90 0.83
CA CYS A 167 -6.89 3.73 1.12
C CYS A 167 -7.09 4.38 2.49
N HIS A 168 -6.03 4.90 3.10
CA HIS A 168 -6.15 5.75 4.28
C HIS A 168 -6.27 7.23 3.88
N TYR A 169 -7.06 8.00 4.61
CA TYR A 169 -7.26 9.42 4.35
C TYR A 169 -6.57 10.32 5.36
N ASP A 170 -6.04 9.79 6.47
CA ASP A 170 -5.26 10.60 7.38
C ASP A 170 -3.90 10.99 6.77
N SER A 171 -3.17 11.82 7.51
CA SER A 171 -1.78 12.17 7.19
C SER A 171 -0.96 12.02 8.45
N LYS A 172 0.26 11.51 8.31
CA LYS A 172 1.19 11.34 9.43
C LYS A 172 1.37 12.60 10.28
N LEU A 173 1.36 12.42 11.60
CA LEU A 173 1.69 13.50 12.53
C LEU A 173 3.20 13.72 12.58
N PHE A 174 3.62 14.96 12.29
CA PHE A 174 4.99 15.42 12.45
C PHE A 174 5.13 16.28 13.72
N PRO A 175 6.34 16.35 14.34
CA PRO A 175 6.57 17.20 15.50
C PRO A 175 6.24 18.68 15.20
N PRO A 176 5.67 19.42 16.18
CA PRO A 176 5.44 20.86 16.04
C PRO A 176 6.72 21.61 15.62
N GLY A 177 6.57 22.61 14.73
CA GLY A 177 7.69 23.36 14.15
C GLY A 177 8.33 22.73 12.91
N SER A 178 7.97 21.49 12.56
CA SER A 178 8.31 20.91 11.26
C SER A 178 7.51 21.58 10.13
N THR A 179 8.02 21.52 8.90
CA THR A 179 7.21 21.84 7.71
C THR A 179 5.96 20.95 7.71
N PRO A 180 4.75 21.49 7.49
CA PRO A 180 3.52 20.72 7.48
C PRO A 180 3.57 19.55 6.48
N PHE A 181 3.29 18.35 6.97
CA PHE A 181 3.19 17.15 6.13
C PHE A 181 1.75 16.97 5.66
N VAL A 182 1.57 16.82 4.35
CA VAL A 182 0.25 16.63 3.71
C VAL A 182 0.11 15.29 3.01
N GLY A 183 1.13 14.42 3.03
CA GLY A 183 1.07 13.07 2.46
C GLY A 183 0.38 13.00 1.09
N ALA A 184 1.01 13.61 0.07
CA ALA A 184 0.41 13.69 -1.26
C ALA A 184 0.31 12.30 -1.92
N THR A 185 1.38 11.51 -1.85
CA THR A 185 1.36 10.09 -2.25
C THR A 185 0.68 9.19 -1.22
N ASP A 186 0.56 9.69 0.02
CA ASP A 186 0.42 8.95 1.27
C ASP A 186 -0.71 9.51 2.17
N SER A 187 -1.99 9.30 1.83
CA SER A 187 -2.55 8.66 0.64
C SER A 187 -3.59 9.57 -0.06
N ALA A 188 -3.27 10.86 -0.22
CA ALA A 188 -4.17 11.80 -0.89
C ALA A 188 -4.45 11.44 -2.37
N VAL A 189 -3.43 11.01 -3.12
CA VAL A 189 -3.61 10.49 -4.49
C VAL A 189 -4.46 9.22 -4.52
N PRO A 190 -4.18 8.17 -3.73
CA PRO A 190 -5.09 7.03 -3.58
C PRO A 190 -6.55 7.44 -3.32
N CYS A 191 -6.79 8.34 -2.37
CA CYS A 191 -8.13 8.86 -2.08
C CYS A 191 -8.78 9.49 -3.32
N ALA A 192 -8.06 10.39 -4.00
CA ALA A 192 -8.55 11.07 -5.19
C ALA A 192 -8.84 10.11 -6.36
N LEU A 193 -8.02 9.07 -6.52
CA LEU A 193 -8.25 8.02 -7.52
C LEU A 193 -9.57 7.30 -7.26
N LEU A 194 -9.89 6.92 -6.02
CA LEU A 194 -11.16 6.26 -5.71
C LEU A 194 -12.37 7.14 -6.03
N LEU A 195 -12.30 8.44 -5.71
CA LEU A 195 -13.35 9.41 -6.04
C LEU A 195 -13.53 9.57 -7.55
N GLU A 196 -12.44 9.68 -8.30
CA GLU A 196 -12.50 9.81 -9.77
C GLU A 196 -13.05 8.54 -10.43
N LEU A 197 -12.66 7.36 -9.97
CA LEU A 197 -13.19 6.09 -10.48
C LEU A 197 -14.70 5.99 -10.25
N ALA A 198 -15.16 6.35 -9.05
CA ALA A 198 -16.57 6.33 -8.71
C ALA A 198 -17.39 7.31 -9.56
N GLN A 199 -16.87 8.53 -9.78
CA GLN A 199 -17.52 9.54 -10.62
C GLN A 199 -17.52 9.16 -12.10
N ALA A 200 -16.37 8.74 -12.64
CA ALA A 200 -16.23 8.46 -14.06
C ALA A 200 -17.10 7.27 -14.50
N LEU A 201 -17.31 6.30 -13.61
CA LEU A 201 -18.13 5.11 -13.85
C LEU A 201 -19.53 5.21 -13.21
N ASP A 202 -19.95 6.39 -12.73
CA ASP A 202 -21.17 6.56 -11.95
C ASP A 202 -22.43 6.04 -12.68
N LEU A 203 -22.53 6.26 -13.99
CA LEU A 203 -23.67 5.79 -14.79
C LEU A 203 -23.69 4.27 -14.95
N GLU A 204 -22.53 3.65 -15.22
CA GLU A 204 -22.39 2.20 -15.29
C GLU A 204 -22.66 1.53 -13.94
N LEU A 205 -22.11 2.08 -12.85
CA LEU A 205 -22.32 1.61 -11.49
C LEU A 205 -23.80 1.74 -11.08
N SER A 206 -24.45 2.86 -11.42
CA SER A 206 -25.88 3.07 -11.23
C SER A 206 -26.72 2.01 -11.95
N ARG A 207 -26.34 1.67 -13.19
CA ARG A 207 -27.01 0.62 -13.98
C ARG A 207 -26.82 -0.76 -13.37
N ALA A 208 -25.59 -1.12 -12.99
CA ALA A 208 -25.28 -2.41 -12.38
C ALA A 208 -26.05 -2.62 -11.06
N LYS A 209 -26.12 -1.56 -10.22
CA LYS A 209 -26.95 -1.54 -9.01
C LYS A 209 -28.43 -1.72 -9.31
N LYS A 210 -28.98 -0.99 -10.29
CA LYS A 210 -30.40 -1.13 -10.68
C LYS A 210 -30.73 -2.53 -11.20
N GLN A 211 -29.76 -3.21 -11.79
CA GLN A 211 -29.86 -4.61 -12.25
C GLN A 211 -29.60 -5.63 -11.15
N ALA A 212 -29.38 -5.19 -9.90
CA ALA A 212 -29.08 -6.04 -8.75
C ALA A 212 -27.88 -6.97 -9.00
N ALA A 213 -26.80 -6.43 -9.57
CA ALA A 213 -25.55 -7.17 -9.76
C ALA A 213 -25.10 -7.82 -8.43
N PRO A 214 -24.78 -9.12 -8.41
CA PRO A 214 -24.50 -9.86 -7.17
C PRO A 214 -23.19 -9.44 -6.50
N VAL A 215 -22.27 -8.85 -7.28
CA VAL A 215 -21.03 -8.23 -6.80
C VAL A 215 -21.14 -6.73 -7.03
N THR A 216 -21.10 -5.96 -5.95
CA THR A 216 -21.11 -4.49 -5.99
C THR A 216 -19.71 -3.91 -5.76
N LEU A 217 -19.61 -2.58 -5.64
CA LEU A 217 -18.40 -1.86 -5.28
C LEU A 217 -18.49 -1.29 -3.86
N GLN A 218 -17.40 -1.40 -3.11
CA GLN A 218 -17.22 -0.72 -1.83
C GLN A 218 -15.92 0.09 -1.85
N LEU A 219 -15.97 1.31 -1.31
CA LEU A 219 -14.84 2.18 -1.10
C LEU A 219 -14.64 2.41 0.39
N LEU A 220 -13.42 2.23 0.87
CA LEU A 220 -13.03 2.49 2.25
C LEU A 220 -11.98 3.60 2.29
N PHE A 221 -12.29 4.65 3.04
CA PHE A 221 -11.32 5.69 3.37
C PHE A 221 -11.06 5.58 4.88
N LEU A 222 -9.94 4.98 5.21
CA LEU A 222 -9.58 4.56 6.57
C LEU A 222 -8.91 5.71 7.32
N ASP A 223 -9.18 5.84 8.61
CA ASP A 223 -8.59 6.87 9.47
C ASP A 223 -7.51 6.27 10.38
N GLY A 224 -6.43 7.00 10.60
CA GLY A 224 -5.35 6.56 11.49
C GLY A 224 -4.67 5.28 11.05
N GLU A 225 -4.33 5.16 9.77
CA GLU A 225 -3.33 4.18 9.34
C GLU A 225 -2.01 4.49 10.05
N GLU A 226 -1.66 5.78 10.06
CA GLU A 226 -0.37 6.25 10.47
C GLU A 226 -0.14 6.15 11.98
N ALA A 227 1.11 5.88 12.33
CA ALA A 227 1.57 6.05 13.70
C ALA A 227 1.52 7.53 14.10
N LEU A 228 0.99 7.81 15.29
CA LEU A 228 0.95 9.17 15.85
C LEU A 228 2.30 9.57 16.47
N LYS A 229 3.11 8.60 16.90
CA LYS A 229 4.46 8.82 17.44
C LYS A 229 5.48 7.93 16.76
N GLU A 230 5.37 6.62 16.96
CA GLU A 230 6.35 5.64 16.51
C GLU A 230 5.64 4.38 16.04
N TRP A 231 5.98 3.92 14.83
CA TRP A 231 5.34 2.75 14.24
C TRP A 231 5.56 1.52 15.12
N GLY A 232 4.46 0.94 15.59
CA GLY A 232 4.46 -0.25 16.43
C GLY A 232 3.08 -0.89 16.48
N PRO A 233 2.96 -2.11 17.01
CA PRO A 233 1.76 -2.96 16.87
C PRO A 233 0.47 -2.40 17.50
N LYS A 234 0.57 -1.27 18.21
CA LYS A 234 -0.55 -0.58 18.86
C LYS A 234 -0.68 0.89 18.45
N ASP A 235 0.36 1.48 17.84
CA ASP A 235 0.38 2.86 17.33
C ASP A 235 0.47 2.84 15.80
N SER A 236 -0.53 2.23 15.18
CA SER A 236 -0.77 2.19 13.73
C SER A 236 -2.10 1.48 13.45
N LEU A 237 -2.62 1.62 12.23
CA LEU A 237 -3.75 0.83 11.72
C LEU A 237 -4.99 0.94 12.63
N TYR A 238 -5.25 2.10 13.23
CA TYR A 238 -6.35 2.31 14.16
C TYR A 238 -7.69 2.04 13.47
N GLY A 239 -7.92 2.69 12.32
CA GLY A 239 -9.14 2.59 11.53
C GLY A 239 -9.39 1.18 11.00
N SER A 240 -8.41 0.59 10.31
CA SER A 240 -8.53 -0.76 9.75
C SER A 240 -8.69 -1.84 10.82
N ARG A 241 -7.99 -1.76 11.96
CA ARG A 241 -8.18 -2.69 13.08
C ARG A 241 -9.61 -2.62 13.62
N HIS A 242 -10.13 -1.41 13.81
CA HIS A 242 -11.49 -1.20 14.29
C HIS A 242 -12.53 -1.70 13.27
N LEU A 243 -12.43 -1.26 12.02
CA LEU A 243 -13.40 -1.57 10.98
C LEU A 243 -13.43 -3.07 10.67
N ALA A 244 -12.28 -3.75 10.60
CA ALA A 244 -12.25 -5.19 10.38
C ALA A 244 -12.93 -5.96 11.54
N GLN A 245 -12.77 -5.50 12.78
CA GLN A 245 -13.45 -6.07 13.94
C GLN A 245 -14.96 -5.79 13.91
N LEU A 246 -15.37 -4.59 13.50
CA LEU A 246 -16.78 -4.22 13.34
C LEU A 246 -17.45 -5.01 12.22
N MET A 247 -16.79 -5.17 11.07
CA MET A 247 -17.31 -5.96 9.95
C MET A 247 -17.46 -7.45 10.31
N GLU A 248 -16.64 -7.98 11.21
CA GLU A 248 -16.77 -9.34 11.72
C GLU A 248 -17.97 -9.48 12.69
N SER A 249 -18.40 -8.41 13.36
CA SER A 249 -19.54 -8.44 14.28
C SER A 249 -20.90 -8.16 13.60
N ILE A 250 -20.90 -7.56 12.40
CA ILE A 250 -22.13 -7.21 11.68
C ILE A 250 -22.53 -8.32 10.71
N PRO A 251 -23.74 -8.91 10.83
CA PRO A 251 -24.25 -9.89 9.88
C PRO A 251 -24.39 -9.35 8.46
N HIS A 252 -24.18 -10.21 7.46
CA HIS A 252 -24.46 -9.93 6.05
C HIS A 252 -25.25 -11.10 5.44
N SER A 253 -25.63 -11.02 4.17
CA SER A 253 -26.24 -12.16 3.46
C SER A 253 -25.65 -12.25 2.04
N PRO A 254 -25.17 -13.43 1.58
CA PRO A 254 -25.24 -14.74 2.23
C PRO A 254 -24.11 -15.05 3.23
N GLY A 255 -23.09 -14.19 3.35
CA GLY A 255 -21.98 -14.40 4.29
C GLY A 255 -22.39 -14.15 5.73
N PRO A 256 -21.90 -14.90 6.74
CA PRO A 256 -22.39 -14.72 8.11
C PRO A 256 -22.08 -13.33 8.65
N THR A 257 -21.04 -12.66 8.12
CA THR A 257 -20.63 -11.31 8.52
C THR A 257 -20.21 -10.49 7.29
N ARG A 258 -20.07 -9.17 7.45
CA ARG A 258 -19.56 -8.28 6.39
C ARG A 258 -18.13 -8.60 5.97
N ILE A 259 -17.31 -9.29 6.77
CA ILE A 259 -15.99 -9.78 6.33
C ILE A 259 -16.12 -10.72 5.13
N GLN A 260 -17.10 -11.62 5.15
CA GLN A 260 -17.40 -12.50 4.03
C GLN A 260 -18.26 -11.81 2.97
N ALA A 261 -18.39 -10.48 2.96
CA ALA A 261 -18.90 -9.75 1.80
C ALA A 261 -17.74 -9.31 0.88
N ILE A 262 -16.52 -9.14 1.41
CA ILE A 262 -15.36 -8.66 0.64
C ILE A 262 -14.79 -9.75 -0.28
N GLU A 263 -15.11 -9.73 -1.58
CA GLU A 263 -14.60 -10.69 -2.57
C GLU A 263 -13.09 -10.52 -2.84
N LEU A 264 -12.65 -9.27 -2.94
CA LEU A 264 -11.26 -8.86 -3.05
C LEU A 264 -11.12 -7.52 -2.33
N PHE A 265 -10.08 -7.40 -1.50
CA PHE A 265 -9.65 -6.14 -0.90
C PHE A 265 -8.44 -5.63 -1.67
N MET A 266 -8.62 -4.57 -2.46
CA MET A 266 -7.52 -3.88 -3.14
C MET A 266 -7.15 -2.63 -2.35
N LEU A 267 -5.97 -2.63 -1.74
CA LEU A 267 -5.45 -1.49 -0.98
C LEU A 267 -4.55 -0.65 -1.88
N LEU A 268 -4.85 0.64 -2.02
CA LEU A 268 -4.06 1.59 -2.77
C LEU A 268 -3.28 2.45 -1.78
N ASP A 269 -1.96 2.44 -1.90
CA ASP A 269 -1.08 3.18 -1.02
C ASP A 269 0.19 3.64 -1.75
N LEU A 270 0.78 4.75 -1.30
CA LEU A 270 2.01 5.36 -1.81
C LEU A 270 2.02 5.54 -3.35
N LEU A 271 0.95 6.13 -3.89
CA LEU A 271 0.76 6.31 -5.33
C LEU A 271 0.99 7.76 -5.78
N GLY A 272 1.48 7.94 -7.01
CA GLY A 272 1.57 9.25 -7.67
C GLY A 272 2.98 9.81 -7.84
N ALA A 273 3.97 9.20 -7.19
CA ALA A 273 5.38 9.45 -7.46
C ALA A 273 5.79 9.01 -8.89
N PRO A 274 6.89 9.55 -9.45
CA PRO A 274 7.46 9.03 -10.69
C PRO A 274 7.99 7.60 -10.50
N ASN A 275 7.93 6.81 -11.58
CA ASN A 275 8.52 5.46 -11.67
C ASN A 275 8.12 4.47 -10.55
N PRO A 276 6.83 4.34 -10.19
CA PRO A 276 6.43 3.35 -9.18
C PRO A 276 6.65 1.92 -9.71
N THR A 277 6.96 1.00 -8.81
CA THR A 277 7.06 -0.43 -9.12
C THR A 277 6.22 -1.23 -8.14
N PHE A 278 5.29 -2.02 -8.68
CA PHE A 278 4.37 -2.87 -7.95
C PHE A 278 4.75 -4.34 -8.15
N TYR A 279 4.56 -5.15 -7.12
CA TYR A 279 4.79 -6.58 -7.12
C TYR A 279 3.58 -7.32 -6.56
N SER A 280 3.46 -8.62 -6.85
CA SER A 280 2.39 -9.42 -6.24
C SER A 280 2.79 -9.86 -4.83
N HIS A 281 2.23 -9.22 -3.81
CA HIS A 281 2.48 -9.57 -2.41
C HIS A 281 1.81 -10.87 -1.96
N PHE A 282 0.75 -11.30 -2.67
CA PHE A 282 -0.06 -12.45 -2.26
C PHE A 282 -0.32 -13.41 -3.43
N PRO A 283 0.17 -14.67 -3.37
CA PRO A 283 -0.11 -15.67 -4.39
C PRO A 283 -1.61 -15.88 -4.63
N ARG A 284 -2.45 -15.77 -3.59
CA ARG A 284 -3.91 -15.96 -3.67
C ARG A 284 -4.61 -14.99 -4.63
N THR A 285 -4.05 -13.82 -4.87
CA THR A 285 -4.63 -12.75 -5.71
C THR A 285 -3.75 -12.41 -6.91
N VAL A 286 -2.70 -13.19 -7.19
CA VAL A 286 -1.77 -12.97 -8.31
C VAL A 286 -2.45 -12.85 -9.68
N ARG A 287 -3.58 -13.55 -9.88
CA ARG A 287 -4.38 -13.44 -11.11
C ARG A 287 -4.86 -12.00 -11.37
N TRP A 288 -5.21 -11.26 -10.33
CA TRP A 288 -5.66 -9.88 -10.42
C TRP A 288 -4.49 -8.93 -10.65
N PHE A 289 -3.32 -9.23 -10.06
CA PHE A 289 -2.08 -8.53 -10.37
C PHE A 289 -1.68 -8.72 -11.85
N HIS A 290 -1.81 -9.93 -12.39
CA HIS A 290 -1.61 -10.19 -13.81
C HIS A 290 -2.62 -9.48 -14.71
N ARG A 291 -3.88 -9.31 -14.27
CA ARG A 291 -4.86 -8.46 -14.98
C ARG A 291 -4.37 -7.02 -15.05
N LEU A 292 -3.93 -6.43 -13.95
CA LEU A 292 -3.38 -5.06 -13.92
C LEU A 292 -2.17 -4.92 -14.86
N ARG A 293 -1.22 -5.86 -14.81
CA ARG A 293 -0.07 -5.89 -15.73
C ARG A 293 -0.50 -6.02 -17.19
N SER A 294 -1.51 -6.84 -17.49
CA SER A 294 -2.04 -6.97 -18.84
C SER A 294 -2.72 -5.69 -19.33
N ILE A 295 -3.42 -4.98 -18.44
CA ILE A 295 -4.07 -3.70 -18.74
C ILE A 295 -3.01 -2.62 -19.03
N GLU A 296 -1.95 -2.54 -18.22
CA GLU A 296 -0.81 -1.62 -18.47
C GLU A 296 -0.25 -1.81 -19.89
N LYS A 297 0.12 -3.04 -20.24
CA LYS A 297 0.63 -3.38 -21.58
C LYS A 297 -0.36 -2.98 -22.67
N ARG A 298 -1.65 -3.26 -22.45
CA ARG A 298 -2.69 -2.97 -23.43
C ARG A 298 -2.87 -1.46 -23.62
N LEU A 299 -2.93 -0.69 -22.55
CA LEU A 299 -3.05 0.77 -22.63
C LEU A 299 -1.81 1.41 -23.27
N HIS A 300 -0.61 0.92 -22.97
CA HIS A 300 0.62 1.34 -23.66
C HIS A 300 0.48 1.13 -25.18
N ARG A 301 0.12 -0.09 -25.62
CA ARG A 301 -0.05 -0.44 -27.05
C ARG A 301 -1.13 0.38 -27.76
N LEU A 302 -2.15 0.84 -27.03
CA LEU A 302 -3.24 1.66 -27.57
C LEU A 302 -2.94 3.18 -27.54
N ASN A 303 -1.71 3.57 -27.16
CA ASN A 303 -1.27 4.95 -26.98
C ASN A 303 -2.11 5.72 -25.95
N LEU A 304 -2.54 5.03 -24.89
CA LEU A 304 -3.36 5.57 -23.80
C LEU A 304 -2.58 5.77 -22.51
N LEU A 305 -1.26 5.67 -22.50
CA LEU A 305 -0.40 6.03 -21.37
C LEU A 305 0.55 7.17 -21.75
N GLN A 306 0.89 8.02 -20.79
CA GLN A 306 1.77 9.18 -20.97
C GLN A 306 3.06 9.02 -20.18
N SER A 307 4.18 9.54 -20.70
CA SER A 307 5.51 9.39 -20.05
C SER A 307 5.81 7.93 -19.65
N HIS A 308 5.41 6.99 -20.50
CA HIS A 308 5.49 5.55 -20.28
C HIS A 308 6.22 4.90 -21.46
N PRO A 309 7.56 5.03 -21.55
CA PRO A 309 8.35 4.62 -22.71
C PRO A 309 8.55 3.10 -22.90
N GLN A 310 8.17 2.28 -21.93
CA GLN A 310 8.32 0.83 -21.99
C GLN A 310 6.97 0.16 -21.78
N GLU A 311 6.72 -0.96 -22.44
CA GLU A 311 5.43 -1.66 -22.38
C GLU A 311 5.01 -2.06 -20.95
N VAL A 312 5.99 -2.34 -20.09
CA VAL A 312 5.80 -2.58 -18.66
C VAL A 312 6.80 -1.71 -17.91
N MET A 313 6.30 -0.86 -17.02
CA MET A 313 7.10 -0.08 -16.09
C MET A 313 6.64 -0.27 -14.66
N TYR A 314 5.33 -0.37 -14.44
CA TYR A 314 4.73 -0.35 -13.11
C TYR A 314 4.56 -1.77 -12.54
N PHE A 315 3.90 -2.67 -13.27
CA PHE A 315 3.55 -3.99 -12.74
C PHE A 315 4.64 -5.03 -13.05
N GLN A 316 5.60 -5.14 -12.15
CA GLN A 316 6.79 -5.97 -12.31
C GLN A 316 6.52 -7.45 -12.02
N PRO A 317 7.17 -8.39 -12.73
CA PRO A 317 7.19 -9.79 -12.34
C PRO A 317 8.07 -10.00 -11.10
N GLY A 318 7.96 -11.19 -10.49
CA GLY A 318 8.80 -11.61 -9.37
C GLY A 318 8.21 -11.29 -8.00
N GLU A 319 9.01 -11.57 -6.97
CA GLU A 319 8.65 -11.39 -5.57
C GLU A 319 8.86 -9.93 -5.15
N PRO A 320 8.03 -9.41 -4.23
CA PRO A 320 8.22 -8.08 -3.67
C PRO A 320 9.54 -8.00 -2.91
N PHE A 321 10.11 -6.79 -2.84
CA PHE A 321 11.33 -6.53 -2.05
C PHE A 321 11.16 -6.81 -0.54
N GLY A 322 9.92 -6.87 -0.05
CA GLY A 322 9.58 -7.19 1.32
C GLY A 322 8.06 -7.17 1.54
N SER A 323 7.62 -7.70 2.69
CA SER A 323 6.26 -7.48 3.18
C SER A 323 6.18 -6.16 3.94
N VAL A 324 5.12 -5.40 3.73
CA VAL A 324 4.87 -4.11 4.38
C VAL A 324 3.60 -4.26 5.23
N GLU A 325 3.64 -3.82 6.49
CA GLU A 325 2.44 -3.70 7.31
C GLU A 325 1.66 -2.45 6.88
N ASP A 326 0.36 -2.61 6.66
CA ASP A 326 -0.55 -1.57 6.18
C ASP A 326 -1.99 -2.03 6.50
N ASP A 327 -2.99 -1.22 6.19
CA ASP A 327 -4.41 -1.36 6.49
C ASP A 327 -5.05 -2.67 6.03
N HIS A 328 -4.40 -3.41 5.12
CA HIS A 328 -4.89 -4.71 4.69
C HIS A 328 -4.68 -5.80 5.75
N ILE A 329 -3.74 -5.62 6.70
CA ILE A 329 -3.36 -6.65 7.68
C ILE A 329 -4.56 -7.12 8.52
N PRO A 330 -5.39 -6.25 9.12
CA PRO A 330 -6.56 -6.67 9.89
C PRO A 330 -7.59 -7.49 9.09
N PHE A 331 -7.73 -7.22 7.79
CA PHE A 331 -8.63 -7.95 6.89
C PHE A 331 -8.01 -9.27 6.43
N LEU A 332 -6.72 -9.27 6.08
CA LEU A 332 -5.97 -10.45 5.69
C LEU A 332 -5.99 -11.51 6.80
N ARG A 333 -5.82 -11.10 8.06
CA ARG A 333 -5.89 -11.98 9.24
C ARG A 333 -7.26 -12.64 9.43
N ARG A 334 -8.32 -12.06 8.86
CA ARG A 334 -9.70 -12.59 8.85
C ARG A 334 -10.03 -13.37 7.57
N GLY A 335 -9.01 -13.69 6.76
CA GLY A 335 -9.15 -14.54 5.58
C GLY A 335 -9.60 -13.81 4.30
N VAL A 336 -9.67 -12.48 4.30
CA VAL A 336 -10.00 -11.68 3.12
C VAL A 336 -8.87 -11.79 2.08
N PRO A 337 -9.16 -12.06 0.80
CA PRO A 337 -8.16 -12.01 -0.26
C PRO A 337 -7.70 -10.56 -0.49
N VAL A 338 -6.40 -10.29 -0.40
CA VAL A 338 -5.83 -8.94 -0.55
C VAL A 338 -5.01 -8.81 -1.82
N LEU A 339 -5.18 -7.72 -2.56
CA LEU A 339 -4.21 -7.20 -3.52
C LEU A 339 -3.67 -5.87 -2.97
N HIS A 340 -2.41 -5.85 -2.56
CA HIS A 340 -1.77 -4.64 -2.03
C HIS A 340 -1.08 -3.90 -3.18
N LEU A 341 -1.66 -2.78 -3.60
CA LEU A 341 -1.16 -1.91 -4.66
C LEU A 341 -0.36 -0.76 -4.03
N ILE A 342 0.84 -1.09 -3.58
CA ILE A 342 1.80 -0.18 -2.96
C ILE A 342 3.10 -0.17 -3.75
N SER A 343 3.68 1.01 -4.00
CA SER A 343 4.99 1.08 -4.67
C SER A 343 6.06 0.52 -3.75
N THR A 344 6.83 -0.47 -4.20
CA THR A 344 8.04 -0.94 -3.52
C THR A 344 9.21 -0.96 -4.51
N PRO A 345 10.26 -0.15 -4.34
CA PRO A 345 10.53 0.78 -3.23
C PRO A 345 9.48 1.88 -3.06
N PHE A 346 9.40 2.41 -1.84
CA PHE A 346 8.54 3.55 -1.51
C PHE A 346 8.98 4.81 -2.29
N PRO A 347 8.07 5.79 -2.50
CA PRO A 347 8.42 7.09 -3.06
C PRO A 347 9.64 7.70 -2.36
N ALA A 348 10.52 8.36 -3.13
CA ALA A 348 11.71 9.01 -2.57
C ALA A 348 11.39 10.08 -1.50
N VAL A 349 10.15 10.58 -1.50
CA VAL A 349 9.63 11.60 -0.57
C VAL A 349 8.87 11.00 0.63
N TRP A 350 8.75 9.67 0.73
CA TRP A 350 7.99 8.97 1.76
C TRP A 350 8.39 9.42 3.17
N HIS A 351 7.39 9.74 4.00
CA HIS A 351 7.58 10.27 5.36
C HIS A 351 8.53 11.49 5.43
N THR A 352 8.52 12.34 4.40
CA THR A 352 9.18 13.65 4.44
C THR A 352 8.17 14.74 4.10
N PRO A 353 8.32 15.97 4.63
CA PRO A 353 7.48 17.10 4.22
C PRO A 353 7.57 17.47 2.74
N ALA A 354 8.45 16.83 1.96
CA ALA A 354 8.49 16.95 0.51
C ALA A 354 7.40 16.13 -0.19
N ASP A 355 6.68 15.23 0.49
CA ASP A 355 5.54 14.52 -0.08
C ASP A 355 4.34 15.48 -0.27
N THR A 356 4.39 16.18 -1.39
CA THR A 356 3.57 17.34 -1.72
C THR A 356 3.16 17.30 -3.18
N GLU A 357 2.18 18.11 -3.55
CA GLU A 357 1.63 18.16 -4.90
C GLU A 357 2.68 18.36 -6.00
N VAL A 358 3.66 19.25 -5.76
CA VAL A 358 4.67 19.61 -6.77
C VAL A 358 5.62 18.46 -7.09
N ASN A 359 5.75 17.48 -6.19
CA ASN A 359 6.61 16.31 -6.35
C ASN A 359 5.86 15.08 -6.88
N LEU A 360 4.54 15.18 -7.05
CA LEU A 360 3.77 14.18 -7.80
C LEU A 360 4.17 14.23 -9.28
N HIS A 361 4.01 13.11 -9.97
CA HIS A 361 4.17 13.02 -11.42
C HIS A 361 2.78 12.86 -12.07
N PRO A 362 2.14 13.95 -12.54
CA PRO A 362 0.76 13.90 -13.06
C PRO A 362 0.53 12.83 -14.14
N PRO A 363 1.45 12.60 -15.13
CA PRO A 363 1.29 11.52 -16.09
C PRO A 363 1.15 10.15 -15.42
N THR A 364 1.94 9.85 -14.38
CA THR A 364 1.81 8.59 -13.63
C THR A 364 0.47 8.50 -12.93
N VAL A 365 0.04 9.56 -12.24
CA VAL A 365 -1.28 9.61 -11.55
C VAL A 365 -2.41 9.27 -12.53
N HIS A 366 -2.43 9.93 -13.69
CA HIS A 366 -3.45 9.68 -14.72
C HIS A 366 -3.33 8.28 -15.35
N ASN A 367 -2.11 7.76 -15.54
CA ASN A 367 -1.92 6.40 -16.04
C ASN A 367 -2.49 5.35 -15.08
N LEU A 368 -2.21 5.48 -13.78
CA LEU A 368 -2.75 4.58 -12.76
C LEU A 368 -4.28 4.68 -12.72
N CYS A 369 -4.84 5.89 -12.82
CA CYS A 369 -6.28 6.10 -12.92
C CYS A 369 -6.89 5.34 -14.12
N ARG A 370 -6.26 5.40 -15.30
CA ARG A 370 -6.70 4.65 -16.50
C ARG A 370 -6.64 3.14 -16.31
N ILE A 371 -5.56 2.64 -15.71
CA ILE A 371 -5.38 1.21 -15.44
C ILE A 371 -6.47 0.71 -14.48
N LEU A 372 -6.71 1.45 -13.39
CA LEU A 372 -7.72 1.12 -12.39
C LEU A 372 -9.16 1.22 -12.94
N ALA A 373 -9.46 2.18 -13.81
CA ALA A 373 -10.77 2.31 -14.43
C ALA A 373 -11.09 1.11 -15.33
N VAL A 374 -10.11 0.67 -16.13
CA VAL A 374 -10.27 -0.53 -16.96
C VAL A 374 -10.37 -1.77 -16.07
N PHE A 375 -9.54 -1.89 -15.03
CA PHE A 375 -9.62 -3.02 -14.10
C PHE A 375 -11.00 -3.12 -13.47
N LEU A 376 -11.54 -2.01 -12.96
CA LEU A 376 -12.83 -1.95 -12.30
C LEU A 376 -13.98 -2.31 -13.26
N ALA A 377 -13.93 -1.78 -14.48
CA ALA A 377 -14.92 -2.09 -15.51
C ALA A 377 -14.87 -3.55 -15.98
N GLU A 378 -13.68 -4.16 -16.07
CA GLU A 378 -13.53 -5.59 -16.37
C GLU A 378 -14.01 -6.47 -15.22
N TYR A 379 -13.69 -6.09 -13.98
CA TYR A 379 -14.05 -6.87 -12.78
C TYR A 379 -15.57 -6.89 -12.57
N LEU A 380 -16.23 -5.74 -12.69
CA LEU A 380 -17.67 -5.60 -12.45
C LEU A 380 -18.53 -5.74 -13.70
N GLY A 381 -17.93 -5.97 -14.88
CA GLY A 381 -18.66 -6.17 -16.13
C GLY A 381 -19.43 -4.93 -16.62
N LEU A 382 -18.82 -3.75 -16.48
CA LEU A 382 -19.44 -2.44 -16.76
C LEU A 382 -19.60 -2.10 -18.26
#